data_AF-A0A959C7A2-F1
#
_entry.id   AF-A0A959C7A2-F1
#
_cell.length_a   1.000
_cell.length_b   1.000
_cell.length_c   1.000
_cell.angle_alpha   90.00
_cell.angle_beta   90.00
_cell.angle_gamma   90.00
#
_symmetry.space_group_name_H-M   'P 1'
#
loop_
_entity.id
_entity.type
_entity.pdbx_description
1 polymer ?
#
loop_
_entity_poly.entity_id
_entity_poly.type
_entity_poly.pdbx_seq_one_letter_code
_entity_poly.pdbx_strand_id
1 'polypeptide(L)'
;MLSRLIVCLFLLSAQITHAQSWFDENPQWINDFSFGFAGSGYEYVSPEGDTVLLGKPAIKIRRLREMNSGMLNSEIRVVWQSGDTIRAWHEQKNDFFTLYNFSLAAGDTVDVRYHFSNAGSSKYVVQDTGTMLIDGRPFRFQDVQWITGVSTYHCNARIIEKIGMVNGTCVNTQQMQSYPDGH
;
A
#
# COMPACT_ATOMS: atom_id res chain seq x y z
N MET A 1 -35.28 -44.80 18.15
CA MET A 1 -33.81 -44.76 17.96
C MET A 1 -33.43 -43.79 16.83
N LEU A 2 -33.63 -42.48 16.99
CA LEU A 2 -33.39 -41.52 15.90
C LEU A 2 -33.23 -40.07 16.41
N SER A 3 -32.39 -39.84 17.43
CA SER A 3 -32.27 -38.49 18.02
C SER A 3 -30.89 -38.15 18.59
N ARG A 4 -29.79 -38.73 18.07
CA ARG A 4 -28.45 -38.47 18.62
C ARG A 4 -27.34 -38.20 17.58
N LEU A 5 -27.68 -37.81 16.35
CA LEU A 5 -26.67 -37.67 15.28
C LEU A 5 -26.76 -36.35 14.48
N ILE A 6 -27.21 -35.24 15.10
CA ILE A 6 -27.28 -33.92 14.42
C ILE A 6 -26.74 -32.81 15.32
N VAL A 7 -25.58 -33.03 15.95
CA VAL A 7 -24.89 -31.96 16.72
C VAL A 7 -23.42 -31.79 16.29
N CYS A 8 -22.80 -32.76 15.61
CA CYS A 8 -21.40 -32.66 15.24
C CYS A 8 -21.10 -31.92 13.92
N LEU A 9 -22.10 -31.52 13.12
CA LEU A 9 -21.87 -30.88 11.82
C LEU A 9 -21.63 -29.37 11.85
N PHE A 10 -21.76 -28.71 13.01
CA PHE A 10 -21.59 -27.25 13.13
C PHE A 10 -20.21 -26.79 13.62
N LEU A 11 -19.25 -27.71 13.81
CA LEU A 11 -17.92 -27.39 14.35
C LEU A 11 -16.80 -27.33 13.30
N LEU A 12 -17.12 -27.46 12.00
CA LEU A 12 -16.14 -27.76 10.96
C LEU A 12 -15.89 -26.68 9.90
N SER A 13 -16.33 -25.44 10.10
CA SER A 13 -16.05 -24.36 9.13
C SER A 13 -15.57 -23.06 9.76
N ALA A 14 -14.72 -23.16 10.78
CA ALA A 14 -13.82 -22.06 11.16
C ALA A 14 -12.40 -22.39 10.68
N GLN A 15 -12.26 -22.83 9.42
CA GLN A 15 -10.99 -22.57 8.75
C GLN A 15 -10.94 -21.06 8.58
N ILE A 16 -10.23 -20.41 9.50
CA ILE A 16 -9.66 -19.09 9.27
C ILE A 16 -8.74 -19.33 8.07
N THR A 17 -9.29 -19.22 6.87
CA THR A 17 -8.49 -18.92 5.68
C THR A 17 -7.81 -17.62 6.02
N HIS A 18 -6.60 -17.72 6.59
CA HIS A 18 -5.63 -16.65 6.55
C HIS A 18 -5.39 -16.43 5.06
N ALA A 19 -6.21 -15.56 4.48
CA ALA A 19 -5.92 -14.94 3.21
C ALA A 19 -4.46 -14.51 3.30
N GLN A 20 -3.66 -14.89 2.30
CA GLN A 20 -2.24 -14.56 2.22
C GLN A 20 -2.03 -13.14 2.74
N SER A 21 -1.27 -13.01 3.83
CA SER A 21 -1.05 -11.70 4.40
C SER A 21 -0.06 -10.97 3.52
N TRP A 22 -0.36 -9.72 3.24
CA TRP A 22 0.49 -8.83 2.47
C TRP A 22 1.91 -8.74 3.03
N PHE A 23 2.07 -9.04 4.32
CA PHE A 23 3.30 -8.90 5.10
C PHE A 23 3.88 -10.23 5.57
N ASP A 24 3.45 -11.35 4.97
CA ASP A 24 4.04 -12.67 5.23
C ASP A 24 5.57 -12.63 4.99
N GLU A 25 6.32 -13.40 5.78
CA GLU A 25 7.79 -13.54 5.68
C GLU A 25 8.62 -12.29 6.08
N ASN A 26 8.01 -11.28 6.71
CA ASN A 26 8.68 -10.04 7.17
C ASN A 26 9.51 -9.33 6.06
N PRO A 27 8.87 -8.94 4.95
CA PRO A 27 9.57 -8.38 3.80
C PRO A 27 10.25 -7.06 4.14
N GLN A 28 11.37 -6.79 3.48
CA GLN A 28 12.04 -5.50 3.52
C GLN A 28 12.13 -4.94 2.11
N TRP A 29 11.72 -3.68 1.96
CA TRP A 29 11.74 -2.99 0.68
C TRP A 29 12.64 -1.77 0.77
N ILE A 30 13.37 -1.51 -0.31
CA ILE A 30 14.21 -0.33 -0.47
C ILE A 30 13.74 0.37 -1.75
N ASN A 31 13.30 1.61 -1.61
CA ASN A 31 12.78 2.42 -2.70
C ASN A 31 13.63 3.69 -2.85
N ASP A 32 13.78 4.15 -4.10
CA ASP A 32 14.26 5.51 -4.34
C ASP A 32 13.25 6.51 -3.75
N PHE A 33 13.76 7.52 -3.06
CA PHE A 33 12.95 8.54 -2.42
C PHE A 33 13.50 9.93 -2.73
N SER A 34 12.63 10.91 -2.95
CA SER A 34 13.03 12.30 -3.14
C SER A 34 12.06 13.23 -2.40
N PHE A 35 12.60 14.21 -1.69
CA PHE A 35 11.79 15.17 -0.96
C PHE A 35 12.34 16.59 -1.07
N GLY A 36 11.82 17.34 -2.05
CA GLY A 36 12.02 18.79 -2.19
C GLY A 36 13.44 19.25 -1.85
N PHE A 37 13.55 20.10 -0.83
CA PHE A 37 14.83 20.68 -0.39
C PHE A 37 15.80 19.67 0.26
N ALA A 38 15.29 18.55 0.76
CA ALA A 38 16.11 17.52 1.41
C ALA A 38 16.84 16.62 0.38
N GLY A 39 16.45 16.71 -0.89
CA GLY A 39 17.06 16.00 -2.01
C GLY A 39 16.59 14.55 -2.13
N SER A 40 17.33 13.79 -2.94
CA SER A 40 17.10 12.35 -3.15
C SER A 40 17.79 11.50 -2.09
N GLY A 41 17.37 10.24 -2.01
CA GLY A 41 17.87 9.25 -1.06
C GLY A 41 17.11 7.93 -1.18
N TYR A 42 17.09 7.17 -0.09
CA TYR A 42 16.42 5.87 -0.03
C TYR A 42 15.37 5.84 1.08
N GLU A 43 14.28 5.15 0.81
CA GLU A 43 13.31 4.75 1.82
C GLU A 43 13.39 3.24 2.05
N TYR A 44 13.55 2.85 3.31
CA TYR A 44 13.50 1.46 3.77
C TYR A 44 12.17 1.24 4.46
N VAL A 45 11.48 0.18 4.06
CA VAL A 45 10.16 -0.17 4.59
C VAL A 45 10.21 -1.59 5.14
N SER A 46 9.83 -1.77 6.42
CA SER A 46 9.87 -3.07 7.08
C SER A 46 8.75 -3.23 8.12
N PRO A 47 8.21 -4.44 8.31
CA PRO A 47 7.27 -4.70 9.38
C PRO A 47 7.95 -4.70 10.75
N GLU A 48 7.28 -4.11 11.74
CA GLU A 48 7.69 -4.10 13.16
C GLU A 48 6.91 -5.09 14.03
N GLY A 49 5.98 -5.80 13.41
CA GLY A 49 5.12 -6.78 14.06
C GLY A 49 3.66 -6.39 14.13
N ASP A 50 2.89 -7.33 14.67
CA ASP A 50 1.44 -7.29 14.68
C ASP A 50 0.89 -6.30 15.71
N THR A 51 -0.31 -5.83 15.44
CA THR A 51 -1.11 -5.02 16.37
C THR A 51 -2.60 -5.28 16.14
N VAL A 52 -3.43 -4.80 17.04
CA VAL A 52 -4.89 -4.77 16.87
C VAL A 52 -5.36 -3.34 17.02
N LEU A 53 -6.04 -2.82 15.99
CA LEU A 53 -6.55 -1.45 16.01
C LEU A 53 -8.02 -1.45 15.59
N LEU A 54 -8.89 -0.85 16.40
CA LEU A 54 -10.35 -0.91 16.23
C LEU A 54 -10.90 -2.34 16.07
N GLY A 55 -10.34 -3.29 16.82
CA GLY A 55 -10.74 -4.70 16.78
C GLY A 55 -10.29 -5.45 15.52
N LYS A 56 -9.33 -4.91 14.77
CA LYS A 56 -8.92 -5.44 13.48
C LYS A 56 -7.43 -5.80 13.52
N PRO A 57 -7.05 -7.02 13.07
CA PRO A 57 -5.66 -7.42 13.02
C PRO A 57 -4.95 -6.55 11.98
N ALA A 58 -3.87 -5.90 12.41
CA ALA A 58 -3.12 -4.95 11.62
C ALA A 58 -1.61 -5.15 11.86
N ILE A 59 -0.80 -4.54 11.02
CA ILE A 59 0.66 -4.62 11.08
C ILE A 59 1.22 -3.21 11.17
N LYS A 60 2.20 -3.04 12.06
CA LYS A 60 3.01 -1.83 12.12
C LYS A 60 4.12 -1.96 11.10
N ILE A 61 4.30 -0.94 10.28
CA ILE A 61 5.38 -0.82 9.31
C ILE A 61 6.24 0.37 9.70
N ARG A 62 7.54 0.17 9.84
CA ARG A 62 8.51 1.25 9.93
C ARG A 62 8.91 1.67 8.53
N ARG A 63 8.93 2.99 8.29
CA ARG A 63 9.56 3.62 7.14
C ARG A 63 10.72 4.45 7.65
N LEU A 64 11.92 4.19 7.15
CA LEU A 64 13.13 4.96 7.43
C LEU A 64 13.57 5.61 6.12
N ARG A 65 13.79 6.91 6.13
CA ARG A 65 14.25 7.67 4.97
C ARG A 65 15.63 8.23 5.27
N GLU A 66 16.58 7.91 4.40
CA GLU A 66 17.93 8.42 4.42
C GLU A 66 18.11 9.31 3.20
N MET A 67 18.28 10.62 3.41
CA MET A 67 18.39 11.61 2.33
C MET A 67 19.81 12.16 2.22
N ASN A 68 20.21 12.59 1.01
CA ASN A 68 21.53 13.14 0.73
C ASN A 68 21.86 14.40 1.56
N SER A 69 20.85 15.12 2.03
CA SER A 69 21.00 16.23 2.99
C SER A 69 21.49 15.80 4.39
N GLY A 70 21.57 14.49 4.65
CA GLY A 70 21.81 13.93 5.98
C GLY A 70 20.58 13.89 6.87
N MET A 71 19.42 14.34 6.37
CA MET A 71 18.16 14.23 7.10
C MET A 71 17.74 12.76 7.22
N LEU A 72 17.47 12.34 8.46
CA LEU A 72 16.89 11.05 8.79
C LEU A 72 15.44 11.26 9.23
N ASN A 73 14.52 10.58 8.57
CA ASN A 73 13.11 10.58 8.95
C ASN A 73 12.66 9.15 9.21
N SER A 74 12.09 8.90 10.39
CA SER A 74 11.53 7.60 10.74
C SER A 74 10.07 7.78 11.11
N GLU A 75 9.21 6.96 10.51
CA GLU A 75 7.78 6.95 10.79
C GLU A 75 7.26 5.52 10.93
N ILE A 76 6.17 5.37 11.68
CA ILE A 76 5.44 4.12 11.79
C ILE A 76 4.08 4.31 11.13
N ARG A 77 3.72 3.38 10.25
CA ARG A 77 2.38 3.27 9.65
C ARG A 77 1.70 2.04 10.21
N VAL A 78 0.40 2.12 10.42
CA VAL A 78 -0.42 0.93 10.72
C VAL A 78 -1.22 0.63 9.48
N VAL A 79 -1.15 -0.60 9.02
CA VAL A 79 -1.91 -1.08 7.86
C VAL A 79 -2.63 -2.36 8.19
N TRP A 80 -3.71 -2.61 7.48
CA TRP A 80 -4.42 -3.88 7.55
C TRP A 80 -4.67 -4.38 6.14
N GLN A 81 -4.96 -5.67 6.03
CA GLN A 81 -5.55 -6.25 4.83
C GLN A 81 -6.95 -6.82 5.11
N SER A 82 -7.88 -6.63 4.16
CA SER A 82 -9.15 -7.36 4.13
C SER A 82 -9.47 -7.74 2.69
N GLY A 83 -9.40 -9.04 2.40
CA GLY A 83 -9.45 -9.55 1.02
C GLY A 83 -8.31 -8.97 0.19
N ASP A 84 -8.66 -8.38 -0.95
CA ASP A 84 -7.74 -7.74 -1.89
C ASP A 84 -7.45 -6.26 -1.59
N THR A 85 -8.00 -5.73 -0.49
CA THR A 85 -7.84 -4.32 -0.12
C THR A 85 -6.83 -4.17 1.01
N ILE A 86 -5.81 -3.37 0.74
CA ILE A 86 -4.86 -2.87 1.75
C ILE A 86 -5.34 -1.52 2.24
N ARG A 87 -5.44 -1.37 3.55
CA ARG A 87 -5.90 -0.16 4.20
C ARG A 87 -4.82 0.41 5.10
N ALA A 88 -4.69 1.73 5.13
CA ALA A 88 -3.80 2.43 6.02
C ALA A 88 -4.60 3.17 7.10
N TRP A 89 -4.05 3.22 8.31
CA TRP A 89 -4.60 3.97 9.42
C TRP A 89 -4.40 5.47 9.21
N HIS A 90 -5.43 6.26 9.53
CA HIS A 90 -5.36 7.71 9.59
C HIS A 90 -5.60 8.18 11.02
N GLU A 91 -4.51 8.54 11.71
CA GLU A 91 -4.55 8.84 13.15
C GLU A 91 -5.51 9.97 13.50
N GLN A 92 -5.48 11.07 12.75
CA GLN A 92 -6.32 12.24 13.03
C GLN A 92 -7.82 12.03 12.78
N LYS A 93 -8.19 11.07 11.91
CA LYS A 93 -9.60 10.72 11.60
C LYS A 93 -10.07 9.51 12.38
N ASN A 94 -9.16 8.82 13.06
CA ASN A 94 -9.43 7.59 13.79
C ASN A 94 -10.12 6.53 12.92
N ASP A 95 -9.70 6.40 11.65
CA ASP A 95 -10.26 5.45 10.70
C ASP A 95 -9.20 4.84 9.76
N PHE A 96 -9.61 3.78 9.05
CA PHE A 96 -8.82 3.17 7.99
C PHE A 96 -9.30 3.65 6.63
N PHE A 97 -8.39 4.07 5.76
CA PHE A 97 -8.67 4.40 4.36
C PHE A 97 -8.03 3.38 3.42
N THR A 98 -8.60 3.23 2.23
CA THR A 98 -8.04 2.36 1.19
C THR A 98 -6.71 2.93 0.70
N LEU A 99 -5.66 2.13 0.78
CA LEU A 99 -4.38 2.42 0.15
C LEU A 99 -4.31 1.74 -1.21
N TYR A 100 -4.53 0.42 -1.25
CA TYR A 100 -4.52 -0.39 -2.48
C TYR A 100 -5.75 -1.31 -2.55
N ASN A 101 -6.25 -1.59 -3.76
CA ASN A 101 -7.32 -2.57 -3.96
C ASN A 101 -7.11 -3.35 -5.26
N PHE A 102 -6.70 -4.61 -5.13
CA PHE A 102 -6.35 -5.49 -6.25
C PHE A 102 -7.55 -6.13 -6.96
N SER A 103 -8.78 -5.86 -6.50
CA SER A 103 -9.99 -6.24 -7.22
C SER A 103 -10.42 -5.21 -8.27
N LEU A 104 -9.72 -4.07 -8.36
CA LEU A 104 -10.05 -3.00 -9.31
C LEU A 104 -9.54 -3.32 -10.72
N ALA A 105 -10.33 -2.92 -11.73
CA ALA A 105 -10.00 -3.04 -13.15
C ALA A 105 -9.47 -1.71 -13.72
N ALA A 106 -8.92 -1.76 -14.94
CA ALA A 106 -8.52 -0.55 -15.66
C ALA A 106 -9.70 0.44 -15.79
N GLY A 107 -9.44 1.71 -15.51
CA GLY A 107 -10.41 2.80 -15.44
C GLY A 107 -10.95 3.08 -14.03
N ASP A 108 -10.84 2.14 -13.08
CA ASP A 108 -11.27 2.35 -11.70
C ASP A 108 -10.34 3.33 -10.96
N THR A 109 -10.87 3.97 -9.92
CA THR A 109 -10.16 5.01 -9.17
C THR A 109 -10.15 4.76 -7.68
N VAL A 110 -9.07 5.20 -7.01
CA VAL A 110 -8.96 5.18 -5.54
C VAL A 110 -8.59 6.56 -5.03
N ASP A 111 -9.33 7.01 -4.01
CA ASP A 111 -8.98 8.17 -3.18
C ASP A 111 -8.02 7.75 -2.06
N VAL A 112 -6.78 8.24 -2.13
CA VAL A 112 -5.74 8.01 -1.14
C VAL A 112 -5.56 9.26 -0.29
N ARG A 113 -5.96 9.18 0.97
CA ARG A 113 -5.85 10.32 1.90
C ARG A 113 -4.41 10.57 2.31
N TYR A 114 -4.06 11.84 2.51
CA TYR A 114 -2.77 12.19 3.08
C TYR A 114 -2.72 11.80 4.55
N HIS A 115 -1.80 10.91 4.90
CA HIS A 115 -1.75 10.35 6.25
C HIS A 115 -1.57 11.38 7.37
N PHE A 116 -0.83 12.47 7.11
CA PHE A 116 -0.55 13.51 8.10
C PHE A 116 -1.43 14.75 7.93
N SER A 117 -2.38 14.75 6.98
CA SER A 117 -3.20 15.91 6.68
C SER A 117 -4.67 15.57 6.58
N ASN A 118 -5.46 16.22 7.42
CA ASN A 118 -6.92 16.18 7.37
C ASN A 118 -7.53 16.84 6.12
N ALA A 119 -6.74 17.55 5.32
CA ALA A 119 -7.23 18.49 4.31
C ALA A 119 -6.93 18.08 2.86
N GLY A 120 -6.65 16.80 2.57
CA GLY A 120 -6.44 16.39 1.19
C GLY A 120 -6.45 14.88 0.95
N SER A 121 -6.68 14.54 -0.31
CA SER A 121 -6.40 13.22 -0.88
C SER A 121 -5.74 13.41 -2.24
N SER A 122 -4.89 12.46 -2.61
CA SER A 122 -4.56 12.21 -4.00
C SER A 122 -5.50 11.14 -4.54
N LYS A 123 -5.66 11.09 -5.86
CA LYS A 123 -6.34 9.96 -6.50
C LYS A 123 -5.37 9.23 -7.39
N TYR A 124 -5.56 7.93 -7.56
CA TYR A 124 -5.00 7.23 -8.70
C TYR A 124 -6.09 6.53 -9.52
N VAL A 125 -5.82 6.39 -10.81
CA VAL A 125 -6.62 5.65 -11.77
C VAL A 125 -5.82 4.43 -12.18
N VAL A 126 -6.43 3.24 -12.11
CA VAL A 126 -5.82 2.01 -12.62
C VAL A 126 -5.80 2.08 -14.14
N GLN A 127 -4.63 1.99 -14.75
CA GLN A 127 -4.42 2.01 -16.19
C GLN A 127 -4.40 0.60 -16.77
N ASP A 128 -3.73 -0.32 -16.08
CA ASP A 128 -3.63 -1.72 -16.48
C ASP A 128 -3.49 -2.62 -15.25
N THR A 129 -3.83 -3.89 -15.41
CA THR A 129 -3.72 -4.91 -14.36
C THR A 129 -3.16 -6.20 -14.94
N GLY A 130 -2.35 -6.91 -14.17
CA GLY A 130 -1.87 -8.20 -14.61
C GLY A 130 -1.15 -8.99 -13.54
N THR A 131 -0.39 -9.98 -13.97
CA THR A 131 0.49 -10.78 -13.12
C THR A 131 1.91 -10.77 -13.66
N MET A 132 2.89 -10.70 -12.78
CA MET A 132 4.30 -10.81 -13.13
C MET A 132 5.02 -11.82 -12.24
N LEU A 133 6.12 -12.38 -12.74
CA LEU A 133 6.97 -13.29 -11.94
C LEU A 133 8.09 -12.48 -11.26
N ILE A 134 8.24 -12.66 -9.95
CA ILE A 134 9.38 -12.18 -9.18
C ILE A 134 9.95 -13.40 -8.46
N ASP A 135 11.20 -13.74 -8.72
CA ASP A 135 11.87 -14.94 -8.22
C ASP A 135 11.04 -16.23 -8.41
N GLY A 136 10.41 -16.35 -9.58
CA GLY A 136 9.58 -17.51 -9.95
C GLY A 136 8.22 -17.58 -9.27
N ARG A 137 7.86 -16.60 -8.41
CA ARG A 137 6.54 -16.50 -7.78
C ARG A 137 5.67 -15.48 -8.53
N PRO A 138 4.39 -15.77 -8.81
CA PRO A 138 3.49 -14.83 -9.45
C PRO A 138 2.97 -13.79 -8.44
N PHE A 139 2.98 -12.52 -8.85
CA PHE A 139 2.43 -11.39 -8.11
C PHE A 139 1.47 -10.60 -9.02
N ARG A 140 0.34 -10.17 -8.47
CA ARG A 140 -0.54 -9.22 -9.17
C ARG A 140 0.09 -7.84 -9.20
N PHE A 141 -0.15 -7.09 -10.28
CA PHE A 141 0.23 -5.69 -10.36
C PHE A 141 -0.92 -4.83 -10.89
N GLN A 142 -0.84 -3.53 -10.58
CA GLN A 142 -1.66 -2.48 -11.15
C GLN A 142 -0.72 -1.37 -11.63
N ASP A 143 -0.76 -1.03 -12.92
CA ASP A 143 -0.17 0.21 -13.39
C ASP A 143 -1.16 1.34 -13.13
N VAL A 144 -0.70 2.43 -12.53
CA VAL A 144 -1.57 3.52 -12.08
C VAL A 144 -1.07 4.87 -12.55
N GLN A 145 -2.03 5.76 -12.79
CA GLN A 145 -1.78 7.18 -13.01
C GLN A 145 -2.34 7.98 -11.83
N TRP A 146 -1.50 8.81 -11.21
CA TRP A 146 -1.89 9.69 -10.12
C TRP A 146 -2.44 11.02 -10.62
N ILE A 147 -3.53 11.46 -10.00
CA ILE A 147 -4.14 12.78 -10.16
C ILE A 147 -3.74 13.60 -8.93
N THR A 148 -2.76 14.49 -9.12
CA THR A 148 -2.15 15.30 -8.05
C THR A 148 -2.89 16.61 -7.78
N GLY A 149 -3.92 16.93 -8.57
CA GLY A 149 -4.58 18.23 -8.55
C GLY A 149 -3.79 19.35 -9.25
N VAL A 150 -2.57 19.08 -9.70
CA VAL A 150 -1.74 20.02 -10.48
C VAL A 150 -1.66 19.54 -11.92
N SER A 151 -2.28 20.28 -12.85
CA SER A 151 -2.49 19.85 -14.24
C SER A 151 -1.21 19.63 -15.06
N THR A 152 -0.07 20.14 -14.60
CA THR A 152 1.22 20.01 -15.28
C THR A 152 1.98 18.74 -14.89
N TYR A 153 1.57 18.07 -13.81
CA TYR A 153 2.21 16.85 -13.34
C TYR A 153 1.49 15.61 -13.86
N HIS A 154 2.26 14.77 -14.54
CA HIS A 154 1.83 13.44 -14.97
C HIS A 154 2.63 12.42 -14.18
N CYS A 155 1.97 11.82 -13.21
CA CYS A 155 2.58 10.89 -12.27
C CYS A 155 2.08 9.47 -12.56
N ASN A 156 2.98 8.53 -12.76
CA ASN A 156 2.66 7.13 -12.99
C ASN A 156 3.47 6.25 -12.05
N ALA A 157 2.95 5.09 -11.69
CA ALA A 157 3.67 4.10 -10.90
C ALA A 157 3.10 2.71 -11.16
N ARG A 158 3.80 1.68 -10.67
CA ARG A 158 3.28 0.31 -10.60
C ARG A 158 3.07 -0.07 -9.15
N ILE A 159 1.91 -0.61 -8.80
CA ILE A 159 1.63 -1.16 -7.48
C ILE A 159 1.67 -2.68 -7.61
N ILE A 160 2.55 -3.34 -6.86
CA ILE A 160 2.72 -4.80 -6.88
C ILE A 160 2.19 -5.38 -5.57
N GLU A 161 1.44 -6.47 -5.69
CA GLU A 161 0.94 -7.25 -4.54
C GLU A 161 2.09 -7.63 -3.61
N LYS A 162 1.91 -7.49 -2.29
CA LYS A 162 2.92 -7.79 -1.24
C LYS A 162 4.20 -6.96 -1.32
N ILE A 163 4.25 -5.91 -2.13
CA ILE A 163 5.41 -5.01 -2.23
C ILE A 163 4.97 -3.56 -2.05
N GLY A 164 3.94 -3.14 -2.77
CA GLY A 164 3.45 -1.76 -2.80
C GLY A 164 3.84 -1.06 -4.09
N MET A 165 3.83 0.27 -4.06
CA MET A 165 4.19 1.10 -5.21
C MET A 165 5.69 1.02 -5.50
N VAL A 166 6.06 0.89 -6.76
CA VAL A 166 7.42 0.86 -7.30
C VAL A 166 7.47 1.66 -8.61
N ASN A 167 8.67 2.08 -9.00
CA ASN A 167 8.92 2.81 -10.25
C ASN A 167 8.02 4.04 -10.44
N GLY A 168 7.69 4.74 -9.36
CA GLY A 168 6.91 5.95 -9.46
C GLY A 168 7.71 7.07 -10.12
N THR A 169 7.08 7.79 -11.03
CA THR A 169 7.69 8.90 -11.76
C THR A 169 6.66 9.98 -12.01
N CYS A 170 7.00 11.22 -11.64
CA CYS A 170 6.23 12.41 -11.92
C CYS A 170 6.96 13.29 -12.93
N VAL A 171 6.32 13.59 -14.06
CA VAL A 171 6.85 14.49 -15.07
C VAL A 171 6.10 15.82 -15.03
N ASN A 172 6.84 16.92 -14.88
CA ASN A 172 6.32 18.26 -15.11
C ASN A 172 6.42 18.59 -16.61
N THR A 173 5.28 18.60 -17.30
CA THR A 173 5.21 18.77 -18.76
C THR A 173 5.58 20.17 -19.24
N GLN A 174 5.54 21.19 -18.37
CA GLN A 174 5.98 22.54 -18.74
C GLN A 174 7.50 22.70 -18.71
N GLN A 175 8.16 22.01 -17.78
CA GLN A 175 9.60 22.14 -17.56
C GLN A 175 10.41 20.96 -18.12
N MET A 176 9.73 19.91 -18.61
CA MET A 176 10.32 18.65 -19.04
C MET A 176 11.23 18.03 -17.96
N GLN A 177 10.88 18.25 -16.69
CA GLN A 177 11.59 17.71 -15.54
C GLN A 177 10.87 16.47 -15.01
N SER A 178 11.66 15.45 -14.69
CA SER A 178 11.18 14.18 -14.13
C SER A 178 11.66 14.06 -12.70
N TYR A 179 10.75 13.66 -11.81
CA TYR A 179 11.02 13.41 -10.41
C TYR A 179 10.72 11.93 -10.13
N PRO A 180 11.68 11.16 -9.61
CA PRO A 180 11.37 9.84 -9.07
C PRO A 180 10.42 10.05 -7.88
N ASP A 181 9.30 9.34 -7.89
CA ASP A 181 8.32 9.37 -6.81
C ASP A 181 8.28 8.01 -6.13
N GLY A 182 8.74 7.99 -4.89
CA GLY A 182 8.79 6.78 -4.10
C GLY A 182 7.42 6.41 -3.54
N HIS A 183 6.64 7.39 -3.06
CA HIS A 183 5.37 7.22 -2.31
C HIS A 183 4.77 8.55 -1.82
#